data_AF-A0ABC8K113-F1
#
_entry.id   AF-A0ABC8K113-F1
#
_cell.length_a   1.000
_cell.length_b   1.000
_cell.length_c   1.000
_cell.angle_alpha   90.00
_cell.angle_beta   90.00
_cell.angle_gamma   90.00
#
_symmetry.space_group_name_H-M   'P 1'
#
loop_
_entity.id
_entity.type
_entity.pdbx_description
1 polymer ?
#
loop_
_entity_poly.entity_id
_entity_poly.type
_entity_poly.pdbx_seq_one_letter_code
_entity_poly.pdbx_strand_id
1 'polypeptide(L)'
;MVACGMRHSLVLFAGNQVCGFDSGKRGQLGVSSDKTKSLNLPCVVSRLEDVEVVRIAANGDHSAAISGNGEWFSWGRGFCGSPDVQTPQCLSSSQSFREVALGCNHALLLTGFCLGRGILVALCLGFLPWERVSDGDKVEASGFF
;
A
#
# COMPACT_ATOMS: atom_id res chain seq x y z
N MET A 1 -13.84 0.22 -7.07
CA MET A 1 -13.56 0.93 -5.79
C MET A 1 -12.85 2.23 -6.10
N VAL A 2 -12.93 3.24 -5.22
CA VAL A 2 -12.19 4.51 -5.37
C VAL A 2 -11.47 4.79 -4.06
N ALA A 3 -10.25 5.31 -4.14
CA ALA A 3 -9.50 5.80 -2.99
C ALA A 3 -8.90 7.17 -3.34
N CYS A 4 -8.98 8.13 -2.40
CA CYS A 4 -8.55 9.51 -2.63
C CYS A 4 -7.40 9.87 -1.70
N GLY A 5 -6.27 10.25 -2.27
CA GLY A 5 -5.18 10.89 -1.55
C GLY A 5 -5.37 12.40 -1.46
N MET A 6 -4.33 13.13 -1.04
CA MET A 6 -4.40 14.59 -0.90
C MET A 6 -4.46 15.29 -2.26
N ARG A 7 -3.76 14.76 -3.26
CA ARG A 7 -3.65 15.34 -4.62
C ARG A 7 -3.68 14.27 -5.71
N HIS A 8 -4.20 13.09 -5.41
CA HIS A 8 -4.33 12.01 -6.39
C HIS A 8 -5.55 11.16 -6.07
N SER A 9 -6.04 10.45 -7.07
CA SER A 9 -7.13 9.48 -6.91
C SER A 9 -6.74 8.18 -7.57
N LEU A 10 -7.15 7.07 -6.95
CA LEU A 10 -7.03 5.72 -7.47
C LEU A 10 -8.41 5.14 -7.74
N VAL A 11 -8.53 4.39 -8.82
CA VAL A 11 -9.75 3.69 -9.20
C VAL A 11 -9.40 2.25 -9.52
N LEU A 12 -10.12 1.32 -8.90
CA LEU A 12 -10.10 -0.10 -9.22
C LEU A 12 -11.36 -0.44 -10.02
N PHE A 13 -11.16 -0.86 -11.27
CA PHE A 13 -12.22 -1.29 -12.18
C PHE A 13 -12.57 -2.77 -12.00
N ALA A 14 -13.77 -3.18 -12.42
CA ALA A 14 -14.26 -4.56 -12.32
C ALA A 14 -13.46 -5.60 -13.14
N GLY A 15 -12.54 -5.14 -14.01
CA GLY A 15 -11.60 -5.99 -14.75
C GLY A 15 -10.21 -6.02 -14.14
N ASN A 16 -10.11 -5.82 -12.82
CA ASN A 16 -8.86 -5.92 -12.07
C ASN A 16 -7.77 -4.90 -12.46
N GLN A 17 -8.19 -3.80 -13.07
CA GLN A 17 -7.29 -2.73 -13.48
C GLN A 17 -7.30 -1.62 -12.44
N VAL A 18 -6.12 -1.22 -11.98
CA VAL A 18 -5.93 -0.05 -11.13
C VAL A 18 -5.44 1.11 -11.99
N CYS A 19 -6.12 2.24 -11.89
CA CYS A 19 -5.70 3.49 -12.52
C CYS A 19 -5.51 4.60 -11.50
N GLY A 20 -4.56 5.47 -11.76
CA GLY A 20 -4.32 6.70 -11.00
C GLY A 20 -4.44 7.94 -11.87
N PHE A 21 -4.83 9.07 -11.27
CA PHE A 21 -4.78 10.39 -11.91
C PHE A 21 -4.56 11.52 -10.91
N ASP A 22 -4.34 12.72 -11.45
CA ASP A 22 -3.91 13.97 -10.83
C ASP A 22 -2.40 13.98 -10.51
N SER A 23 -1.94 14.26 -9.30
CA SER A 23 -0.53 14.52 -9.03
C SER A 23 0.31 13.25 -8.99
N GLY A 24 1.46 13.25 -9.69
CA GLY A 24 2.48 12.19 -9.65
C GLY A 24 3.83 12.65 -9.08
N LYS A 25 3.87 13.81 -8.40
CA LYS A 25 5.12 14.45 -7.94
C LYS A 25 5.97 13.60 -7.00
N ARG A 26 5.37 12.61 -6.33
CA ARG A 26 6.04 11.66 -5.43
C ARG A 26 5.91 10.22 -5.91
N GLY A 27 5.44 10.00 -7.14
CA GLY A 27 5.22 8.67 -7.69
C GLY A 27 3.91 8.02 -7.29
N GLN A 28 2.99 8.71 -6.61
CA GLN A 28 1.72 8.16 -6.11
C GLN A 28 0.75 7.69 -7.22
N LEU A 29 1.06 7.96 -8.50
CA LEU A 29 0.32 7.42 -9.64
C LEU A 29 0.79 6.02 -10.03
N GLY A 30 1.94 5.55 -9.54
CA GLY A 30 2.43 4.20 -9.81
C GLY A 30 2.81 3.97 -11.27
N VAL A 31 3.12 5.03 -12.02
CA VAL A 31 3.50 4.96 -13.44
C VAL A 31 5.02 4.94 -13.56
N SER A 32 5.57 4.08 -14.42
CA SER A 32 7.02 3.87 -14.62
C SER A 32 7.79 5.07 -15.21
N SER A 33 7.15 6.23 -15.34
CA SER A 33 7.72 7.41 -15.94
C SER A 33 8.09 8.44 -14.88
N ASP A 34 9.39 8.51 -14.56
CA ASP A 34 10.02 9.42 -13.58
C ASP A 34 9.74 10.92 -13.81
N LYS A 35 9.19 11.29 -14.97
CA LYS A 35 8.89 12.68 -15.33
C LYS A 35 7.42 13.06 -15.17
N THR A 36 6.56 12.14 -14.72
CA THR A 36 5.12 12.37 -14.67
C THR A 36 4.73 13.20 -13.46
N LYS A 37 4.69 14.53 -13.63
CA LYS A 37 4.31 15.47 -12.56
C LYS A 37 2.81 15.46 -12.26
N SER A 38 1.98 15.24 -13.29
CA SER A 38 0.53 15.16 -13.16
C SER A 38 -0.11 14.51 -14.39
N LEU A 39 -1.25 13.85 -14.21
CA LEU A 39 -2.08 13.26 -15.27
C LEU A 39 -3.53 13.71 -15.11
N ASN A 40 -4.11 14.32 -16.14
CA ASN A 40 -5.51 14.77 -16.09
C ASN A 40 -6.52 13.66 -16.44
N LEU A 41 -6.02 12.51 -16.91
CA LEU A 41 -6.80 11.35 -17.27
C LEU A 41 -6.33 10.13 -16.47
N PRO A 42 -7.24 9.20 -16.12
CA PRO A 42 -6.86 7.92 -15.52
C PRO A 42 -5.80 7.22 -16.37
N CYS A 43 -4.70 6.83 -15.72
CA CYS A 43 -3.62 6.07 -16.32
C CYS A 43 -3.40 4.79 -15.52
N VAL A 44 -3.12 3.70 -16.23
CA VAL A 44 -2.92 2.38 -15.62
C VAL A 44 -1.68 2.40 -14.73
N VAL A 45 -1.85 1.92 -13.50
CA VAL A 45 -0.75 1.71 -12.56
C VAL A 45 0.11 0.56 -13.08
N SER A 46 1.41 0.81 -13.23
CA SER A 46 2.35 -0.19 -13.72
C SER A 46 2.61 -1.30 -12.70
N ARG A 47 3.00 -2.48 -13.16
CA ARG A 47 3.34 -3.66 -12.32
C ARG A 47 2.17 -4.31 -11.58
N LEU A 48 0.94 -3.86 -11.81
CA LEU A 48 -0.29 -4.47 -11.27
C LEU A 48 -1.17 -5.08 -12.37
N GLU A 49 -0.70 -5.11 -13.63
CA GLU A 49 -1.51 -5.53 -14.78
C GLU A 49 -1.96 -7.00 -14.67
N ASP A 50 -1.11 -7.86 -14.09
CA ASP A 50 -1.35 -9.30 -13.90
C ASP A 50 -1.68 -9.67 -12.45
N VAL A 51 -1.88 -8.68 -11.57
CA VAL A 51 -2.12 -8.89 -10.14
C VAL A 51 -3.59 -8.72 -9.83
N GLU A 52 -4.26 -9.73 -9.26
CA GLU A 52 -5.66 -9.63 -8.83
C GLU A 52 -5.83 -8.65 -7.65
N VAL A 53 -5.94 -7.34 -7.89
CA VAL A 53 -6.17 -6.32 -6.86
C VAL A 53 -7.63 -6.34 -6.38
N VAL A 54 -7.79 -6.55 -5.07
CA VAL A 54 -9.09 -6.61 -4.38
C VAL A 54 -9.35 -5.42 -3.46
N ARG A 55 -8.32 -4.66 -3.10
CA ARG A 55 -8.43 -3.42 -2.31
C ARG A 55 -7.44 -2.38 -2.81
N ILE A 56 -7.83 -1.12 -2.70
CA ILE A 56 -6.95 0.04 -2.92
C ILE A 56 -7.09 1.03 -1.75
N ALA A 57 -6.02 1.75 -1.45
CA ALA A 57 -6.01 2.84 -0.49
C ALA A 57 -5.11 3.98 -0.97
N ALA A 58 -5.47 5.20 -0.60
CA ALA A 58 -4.71 6.40 -0.90
C ALA A 58 -4.87 7.39 0.27
N ASN A 59 -3.77 7.99 0.70
CA ASN A 59 -3.79 9.11 1.65
C ASN A 59 -2.50 9.93 1.50
N GLY A 60 -2.57 11.26 1.63
CA GLY A 60 -1.42 12.12 1.38
C GLY A 60 -0.88 11.92 -0.03
N ASP A 61 0.41 11.61 -0.10
CA ASP A 61 1.13 11.23 -1.32
C ASP A 61 1.46 9.73 -1.33
N HIS A 62 0.74 8.92 -0.55
CA HIS A 62 0.89 7.46 -0.45
C HIS A 62 -0.24 6.75 -1.16
N SER A 63 0.11 5.59 -1.71
CA SER A 63 -0.82 4.71 -2.42
C SER A 63 -0.51 3.27 -2.06
N ALA A 64 -1.56 2.46 -1.99
CA ALA A 64 -1.44 1.04 -1.69
C ALA A 64 -2.53 0.22 -2.38
N ALA A 65 -2.22 -1.06 -2.56
CA ALA A 65 -3.14 -2.08 -3.05
C ALA A 65 -2.93 -3.39 -2.28
N ILE A 66 -3.99 -4.18 -2.17
CA ILE A 66 -3.92 -5.57 -1.70
C ILE A 66 -4.45 -6.46 -2.80
N SER A 67 -3.72 -7.52 -3.10
CA SER A 67 -4.11 -8.54 -4.06
C SER A 67 -4.96 -9.67 -3.46
N GLY A 68 -5.60 -10.49 -4.30
CA GLY A 68 -6.49 -11.57 -3.91
C GLY A 68 -5.78 -12.71 -3.18
N ASN A 69 -4.47 -12.88 -3.42
CA ASN A 69 -3.60 -13.76 -2.64
C ASN A 69 -3.13 -13.12 -1.30
N GLY A 70 -3.52 -11.87 -1.02
CA GLY A 70 -3.22 -11.14 0.21
C GLY A 70 -1.83 -10.53 0.26
N GLU A 71 -1.17 -10.32 -0.89
CA GLU A 71 0.07 -9.53 -0.95
C GLU A 71 -0.23 -8.03 -0.86
N TRP A 72 0.66 -7.30 -0.20
CA TRP A 72 0.59 -5.85 -0.09
C TRP A 72 1.48 -5.20 -1.14
N PHE A 73 0.97 -4.13 -1.74
CA PHE A 73 1.74 -3.24 -2.60
C PHE A 73 1.66 -1.82 -2.08
N SER A 74 2.78 -1.11 -2.10
CA SER A 74 2.83 0.33 -1.79
C SER A 74 3.69 1.11 -2.77
N TRP A 75 3.28 2.34 -3.06
CA TRP A 75 4.04 3.29 -3.86
C TRP A 75 3.74 4.74 -3.47
N GLY A 76 4.46 5.68 -4.08
CA GLY A 76 4.39 7.10 -3.76
C GLY A 76 5.46 7.52 -2.75
N ARG A 77 5.10 8.45 -1.87
CA ARG A 77 6.00 8.98 -0.85
C ARG A 77 6.48 7.87 0.09
N GLY A 78 7.78 7.82 0.37
CA GLY A 78 8.34 6.87 1.33
C GLY A 78 7.94 7.19 2.77
N PHE A 79 7.79 6.16 3.61
CA PHE A 79 7.54 6.32 5.05
C PHE A 79 8.84 6.55 5.81
N CYS A 80 8.81 7.49 6.77
CA CYS A 80 9.88 7.80 7.73
C CYS A 80 11.31 7.78 7.15
N GLY A 81 11.56 8.54 6.09
CA GLY A 81 12.91 8.70 5.52
C GLY A 81 13.28 7.67 4.45
N SER A 82 12.42 6.68 4.20
CA SER A 82 12.54 5.83 3.00
C SER A 82 12.36 6.67 1.73
N PRO A 83 12.99 6.29 0.60
CA PRO A 83 12.85 7.01 -0.66
C PRO A 83 11.44 6.87 -1.23
N ASP A 84 11.03 7.88 -2.01
CA ASP A 84 9.81 7.83 -2.79
C ASP A 84 9.96 6.78 -3.91
N VAL A 85 8.91 5.99 -4.13
CA VAL A 85 8.90 4.88 -5.10
C VAL A 85 7.84 5.15 -6.17
N GLN A 86 8.25 5.11 -7.44
CA GLN A 86 7.40 5.47 -8.58
C GLN A 86 6.52 4.32 -9.08
N THR A 87 6.86 3.09 -8.69
CA THR A 87 6.13 1.88 -9.08
C THR A 87 5.75 1.06 -7.84
N PRO A 88 4.62 0.35 -7.87
CA PRO A 88 4.20 -0.56 -6.81
C PRO A 88 5.31 -1.52 -6.40
N GLN A 89 5.70 -1.44 -5.12
CA GLN A 89 6.62 -2.39 -4.50
C GLN A 89 5.81 -3.41 -3.71
N CYS A 90 6.01 -4.69 -4.03
CA CYS A 90 5.39 -5.79 -3.30
C CYS A 90 6.15 -6.03 -1.99
N LEU A 91 5.41 -6.19 -0.90
CA LEU A 91 5.92 -6.72 0.35
C LEU A 91 5.46 -8.17 0.49
N SER A 92 6.30 -9.10 0.06
CA SER A 92 6.06 -10.53 0.25
C SER A 92 6.29 -10.89 1.71
N SER A 93 5.22 -11.00 2.49
CA SER A 93 5.24 -11.47 3.87
C SER A 93 4.61 -12.86 3.97
N SER A 94 4.89 -13.61 5.03
CA SER A 94 4.21 -14.89 5.30
C SER A 94 2.74 -14.73 5.69
N GLN A 95 2.24 -13.49 5.78
CA GLN A 95 0.90 -13.15 6.21
C GLN A 95 0.05 -12.67 5.04
N SER A 96 -1.21 -13.07 5.04
CA SER A 96 -2.20 -12.63 4.05
C SER A 96 -2.91 -11.37 4.58
N PHE A 97 -2.64 -10.25 3.92
CA PHE A 97 -3.28 -8.96 4.22
C PHE A 97 -4.69 -8.91 3.64
N ARG A 98 -5.61 -8.27 4.37
CA ARG A 98 -7.02 -8.12 4.00
C ARG A 98 -7.44 -6.67 3.89
N GLU A 99 -6.93 -5.83 4.78
CA GLU A 99 -7.28 -4.41 4.80
C GLU A 99 -6.05 -3.54 4.99
N VAL A 100 -6.15 -2.33 4.45
CA VAL A 100 -5.13 -1.30 4.50
C VAL A 100 -5.79 0.02 4.88
N ALA A 101 -5.19 0.73 5.83
CA ALA A 101 -5.44 2.14 6.06
C ALA A 101 -4.13 2.92 6.00
N LEU A 102 -4.08 3.95 5.18
CA LEU A 102 -2.92 4.84 5.06
C LEU A 102 -3.16 6.09 5.91
N GLY A 103 -2.19 6.43 6.75
CA GLY A 103 -2.10 7.69 7.46
C GLY A 103 -1.09 8.64 6.82
N CYS A 104 -0.93 9.82 7.40
CA CYS A 104 -0.03 10.87 6.86
C CYS A 104 1.45 10.49 6.91
N ASN A 105 1.83 9.60 7.84
CA ASN A 105 3.20 9.16 8.10
C ASN A 105 3.27 7.67 8.51
N HIS A 106 2.17 6.92 8.40
CA HIS A 106 2.12 5.51 8.80
C HIS A 106 1.15 4.74 7.89
N ALA A 107 1.26 3.42 7.91
CA ALA A 107 0.28 2.51 7.35
C ALA A 107 -0.14 1.50 8.39
N LEU A 108 -1.44 1.19 8.43
CA LEU A 108 -2.04 0.12 9.20
C LEU A 108 -2.47 -0.98 8.26
N LEU A 109 -2.10 -2.20 8.60
CA LEU A 109 -2.34 -3.40 7.83
C LEU A 109 -3.05 -4.43 8.69
N LEU A 110 -4.19 -4.92 8.23
CA LEU A 110 -4.95 -5.98 8.88
C LEU A 110 -4.69 -7.31 8.19
N THR A 111 -4.22 -8.32 8.92
CA THR A 111 -4.07 -9.68 8.41
C THR A 111 -5.22 -10.59 8.84
N GLY A 112 -5.50 -11.61 8.03
CA GLY A 112 -6.50 -12.62 8.37
C GLY A 112 -6.00 -13.62 9.42
N PHE A 113 -6.94 -14.20 10.19
CA PHE A 113 -6.68 -15.32 11.09
C PHE A 113 -6.18 -16.54 10.31
N CYS A 114 -4.87 -16.79 10.36
CA CYS A 114 -4.31 -18.10 10.05
C CYS A 114 -4.02 -18.81 11.38
N LEU A 115 -4.74 -19.89 11.66
CA LEU A 115 -4.41 -20.88 12.71
C LEU A 115 -4.41 -20.39 14.17
N GLY A 116 -5.40 -19.58 14.57
CA GLY A 116 -5.69 -19.33 15.99
C GLY A 116 -4.77 -18.33 16.71
N ARG A 117 -3.98 -17.54 15.97
CA ARG A 117 -3.22 -16.40 16.51
C ARG A 117 -3.82 -15.10 15.98
N GLY A 118 -3.94 -14.10 16.86
CA GLY A 118 -4.84 -12.95 16.74
C GLY A 118 -4.63 -12.02 15.53
N ILE A 119 -5.45 -10.97 15.50
CA ILE A 119 -5.38 -9.87 14.55
C ILE A 119 -3.99 -9.24 14.62
N LEU A 120 -3.26 -9.18 13.50
CA LEU A 120 -2.08 -8.36 13.40
C LEU A 120 -2.46 -6.98 12.86
N VAL A 121 -2.15 -5.94 13.63
CA VAL A 121 -2.05 -4.57 13.13
C VAL A 121 -0.57 -4.28 12.90
N ALA A 122 -0.12 -4.38 11.65
CA ALA A 122 1.25 -3.99 11.33
C ALA A 122 1.33 -2.48 11.12
N LEU A 123 2.18 -1.83 11.92
CA LEU A 123 2.52 -0.40 11.82
C LEU A 123 3.80 -0.24 10.99
N CYS A 124 3.70 0.36 9.81
CA CYS A 124 4.89 0.80 9.09
C CYS A 124 5.31 2.17 9.62
N LEU A 125 6.30 2.21 10.54
CA LEU A 125 6.87 3.44 11.11
C LEU A 125 8.29 3.74 10.62
N GLY A 126 8.77 3.05 9.58
CA GLY A 126 10.02 3.32 8.85
C GLY A 126 11.32 3.51 9.64
N PHE A 127 11.36 3.13 10.92
CA PHE A 127 12.61 2.97 11.69
C PHE A 127 12.66 1.73 12.58
N LEU A 128 11.58 0.94 12.64
CA LEU A 128 11.54 -0.30 13.40
C LEU A 128 11.08 -1.45 12.52
N PRO A 129 11.60 -2.68 12.74
CA PRO A 129 10.99 -3.87 12.17
C PRO A 129 9.51 -3.91 12.55
N TRP A 130 8.68 -4.41 11.64
CA TRP A 130 7.24 -4.60 11.80
C TRP A 130 6.90 -5.07 13.23
N GLU A 131 6.16 -4.23 13.96
CA GLU A 131 5.77 -4.54 15.32
C GLU A 131 4.45 -5.30 15.29
N ARG A 132 4.43 -6.49 15.92
CA ARG A 132 3.18 -7.21 16.13
C ARG A 132 2.44 -6.64 17.31
N VAL A 133 1.26 -6.09 17.06
CA VAL A 133 0.29 -5.79 18.12
C VAL A 133 -0.77 -6.88 18.08
N SER A 134 -0.75 -7.76 19.08
CA SER A 134 -1.78 -8.78 19.32
C SER A 134 -2.76 -8.26 20.37
N ASP A 135 -4.04 -8.62 20.27
CA ASP A 135 -5.05 -8.27 21.28
C ASP A 135 -4.74 -9.04 22.59
N GLY A 136 -4.23 -8.33 23.60
CA GLY A 136 -3.78 -8.87 24.90
C GLY A 136 -2.26 -8.91 25.09
N ASP A 137 -1.68 -7.78 25.52
CA ASP A 137 -0.35 -7.61 26.13
C ASP A 137 0.81 -8.48 25.60
N LYS A 138 1.43 -8.02 24.50
CA LYS A 138 2.89 -7.88 24.33
C LYS A 138 3.22 -7.42 22.91
N VAL A 139 3.94 -6.30 22.83
CA VAL A 139 4.53 -5.79 21.60
C VAL A 139 5.75 -6.66 21.29
N GLU A 140 5.69 -7.47 20.24
CA GLU A 140 6.87 -8.19 19.75
C GLU A 140 7.34 -7.50 18.47
N ALA A 141 8.43 -6.74 18.58
CA ALA A 141 9.20 -6.27 17.45
C ALA A 141 9.89 -7.48 16.83
N SER A 142 9.56 -7.80 15.59
CA SER A 142 10.10 -8.98 14.95
C SER A 142 11.04 -8.56 13.85
N GLY A 143 12.34 -8.64 14.12
CA GLY A 143 13.36 -8.46 13.09
C GLY A 143 13.18 -9.50 12.00
N PHE A 144 12.93 -9.06 10.76
CA PHE A 144 13.28 -9.84 9.59
C PHE A 144 14.52 -9.19 8.97
N PHE A 145 15.51 -10.06 8.73
CA PHE A 145 16.82 -9.76 8.14
C PHE A 145 16.71 -9.33 6.68
#